data_AF-A0A1M4RZM6-F1
#
_entry.id   AF-A0A1M4RZM6-F1
#
_cell.length_a   1.000
_cell.length_b   1.000
_cell.length_c   1.000
_cell.angle_alpha   90.00
_cell.angle_beta   90.00
_cell.angle_gamma   90.00
#
_symmetry.space_group_name_H-M   'P 1'
#
loop_
_entity.id
_entity.type
_entity.pdbx_description
1 polymer ?
#
loop_
_entity_poly.entity_id
_entity_poly.type
_entity_poly.pdbx_seq_one_letter_code
_entity_poly.pdbx_strand_id
1 'polypeptide(L)'
;MTAMPRRVFALGTVGAVAAFTLSACGSSDSADSSSAAGGGSTSETETSATSEETAEESDVAAGNDAGKHTIVFEVTSDTATTADITLTSLDANGNISQEQLSDEALPFSKTVEIDGAVVFDASNANVLAQAKDGTDITASIAIDDNEPVSSSGSGEFATAISQATN
;
A
#
# COMPACT_ATOMS: atom_id res chain seq x y z
N MET A 1 34.06 -2.66 -22.24
CA MET A 1 34.52 -2.72 -20.83
C MET A 1 34.16 -1.38 -20.20
N THR A 2 33.02 -1.32 -19.53
CA THR A 2 32.46 -0.07 -18.99
C THR A 2 32.56 -0.11 -17.48
N ALA A 3 33.38 0.78 -16.90
CA ALA A 3 33.63 0.86 -15.48
C ALA A 3 32.50 1.65 -14.79
N MET A 4 31.89 1.09 -13.76
CA MET A 4 30.89 1.78 -12.94
C MET A 4 31.54 2.42 -11.70
N PRO A 5 31.09 3.62 -11.29
CA PRO A 5 31.60 4.29 -10.10
C PRO A 5 30.97 3.74 -8.80
N ARG A 6 31.82 3.36 -7.83
CA ARG A 6 31.40 3.04 -6.46
C ARG A 6 31.03 4.33 -5.72
N ARG A 7 29.78 4.46 -5.31
CA ARG A 7 29.35 5.50 -4.36
C ARG A 7 29.57 4.99 -2.93
N VAL A 8 30.44 5.67 -2.20
CA VAL A 8 30.64 5.53 -0.76
C VAL A 8 29.68 6.52 -0.11
N PHE A 9 28.77 6.05 0.74
CA PHE A 9 28.00 6.91 1.62
C PHE A 9 28.35 6.63 3.08
N ALA A 10 28.56 7.73 3.78
CA ALA A 10 29.25 7.84 5.05
C ALA A 10 28.32 7.54 6.24
N LEU A 11 28.89 6.87 7.26
CA LEU A 11 28.36 6.81 8.61
C LEU A 11 28.27 8.22 9.21
N GLY A 12 27.07 8.59 9.66
CA GLY A 12 26.79 9.80 10.44
C GLY A 12 26.05 9.43 11.73
N THR A 13 26.53 9.99 12.84
CA THR A 13 26.29 9.63 14.24
C THR A 13 25.17 10.42 14.94
N VAL A 14 24.52 9.75 15.91
CA VAL A 14 24.10 10.22 17.25
C VAL A 14 23.04 11.33 17.39
N GLY A 15 21.91 10.97 18.01
CA GLY A 15 21.44 11.60 19.26
C GLY A 15 20.14 12.40 19.22
N ALA A 16 19.14 11.98 20.02
CA ALA A 16 18.59 12.75 21.14
C ALA A 16 17.31 12.08 21.69
N VAL A 17 17.28 11.84 23.00
CA VAL A 17 16.11 11.39 23.76
C VAL A 17 15.27 12.62 24.11
N ALA A 18 13.99 12.62 23.76
CA ALA A 18 13.02 13.61 24.25
C ALA A 18 11.85 12.89 24.94
N ALA A 19 11.78 13.05 26.26
CA ALA A 19 10.63 12.66 27.07
C ALA A 19 9.62 13.81 27.08
N PHE A 20 8.38 13.56 26.67
CA PHE A 20 7.26 14.49 26.87
C PHE A 20 6.19 13.86 27.74
N THR A 21 5.84 14.61 28.80
CA THR A 21 4.86 14.27 29.82
C THR A 21 3.48 14.80 29.47
N LEU A 22 2.47 13.95 29.67
CA LEU A 22 1.05 14.18 30.02
C LEU A 22 0.46 15.61 29.86
N SER A 23 -0.65 15.69 29.12
CA SER A 23 -1.77 16.55 29.52
C SER A 23 -3.12 15.93 29.16
N ALA A 24 -4.03 16.08 30.10
CA ALA A 24 -5.36 15.50 30.15
C ALA A 24 -6.44 16.57 29.93
N CYS A 25 -7.66 16.09 29.66
CA CYS A 25 -8.95 16.74 29.86
C CYS A 25 -9.41 17.78 28.81
N GLY A 26 -10.61 17.57 28.28
CA GLY A 26 -11.34 18.59 27.53
C GLY A 26 -12.53 18.07 26.75
N SER A 27 -13.54 17.51 27.42
CA SER A 27 -14.88 17.35 26.83
C SER A 27 -15.52 18.73 26.64
N SER A 28 -16.10 19.01 25.47
CA SER A 28 -17.21 19.95 25.32
C SER A 28 -17.96 19.75 24.01
N ASP A 29 -19.24 20.06 24.12
CA ASP A 29 -20.41 19.59 23.39
C ASP A 29 -20.95 20.74 22.48
N SER A 30 -21.77 20.38 21.48
CA SER A 30 -22.79 21.22 20.82
C SER A 30 -22.39 22.44 19.96
N ALA A 31 -22.76 22.44 18.67
CA ALA A 31 -23.97 23.11 18.16
C ALA A 31 -24.02 23.24 16.63
N ASP A 32 -25.18 22.88 16.07
CA ASP A 32 -25.75 23.27 14.78
C ASP A 32 -25.60 24.75 14.44
N SER A 33 -25.38 25.07 13.15
CA SER A 33 -26.09 26.18 12.46
C SER A 33 -25.85 26.14 10.95
N SER A 34 -26.95 26.40 10.24
CA SER A 34 -27.15 26.25 8.80
C SER A 34 -27.18 27.60 8.07
N SER A 35 -26.99 27.55 6.74
CA SER A 35 -27.29 28.59 5.71
C SER A 35 -26.38 29.84 5.72
N ALA A 36 -26.02 30.50 4.61
CA ALA A 36 -26.64 30.59 3.29
C ALA A 36 -25.61 30.97 2.18
N ALA A 37 -26.14 30.97 0.97
CA ALA A 37 -25.54 31.10 -0.37
C ALA A 37 -24.71 32.35 -0.70
N GLY A 38 -23.95 32.26 -1.80
CA GLY A 38 -23.73 33.39 -2.71
C GLY A 38 -22.46 33.36 -3.58
N GLY A 39 -22.64 33.29 -4.90
CA GLY A 39 -21.71 33.76 -5.95
C GLY A 39 -20.60 32.76 -6.31
N GLY A 40 -20.45 32.27 -7.55
CA GLY A 40 -20.59 32.97 -8.81
C GLY A 40 -19.23 33.48 -9.28
N SER A 41 -18.44 32.66 -9.98
CA SER A 41 -17.41 33.14 -10.91
C SER A 41 -17.08 32.08 -11.96
N THR A 42 -17.22 32.54 -13.19
CA THR A 42 -16.97 31.91 -14.48
C THR A 42 -15.50 32.03 -14.90
N SER A 43 -15.14 31.22 -15.91
CA SER A 43 -13.98 31.34 -16.82
C SER A 43 -12.63 30.82 -16.27
N GLU A 44 -11.76 30.12 -17.01
CA GLU A 44 -11.71 29.74 -18.43
C GLU A 44 -10.70 28.56 -18.60
N THR A 45 -10.96 27.77 -19.62
CA THR A 45 -10.10 26.79 -20.33
C THR A 45 -8.72 27.34 -20.72
N GLU A 46 -7.64 26.53 -20.65
CA GLU A 46 -6.53 26.28 -21.64
C GLU A 46 -5.55 25.24 -21.01
N THR A 47 -5.49 23.95 -21.39
CA THR A 47 -4.78 23.27 -22.50
C THR A 47 -3.23 23.36 -22.55
N SER A 48 -2.61 22.18 -22.37
CA SER A 48 -1.36 21.61 -22.95
C SER A 48 0.06 21.99 -22.48
N ALA A 49 0.78 20.98 -21.96
CA ALA A 49 2.13 20.49 -22.37
C ALA A 49 2.40 19.17 -21.58
N THR A 50 2.41 17.95 -22.15
CA THR A 50 3.45 17.28 -22.97
C THR A 50 4.88 17.35 -22.42
N SER A 51 5.36 16.20 -21.91
CA SER A 51 6.73 15.62 -21.94
C SER A 51 6.63 14.29 -21.17
N GLU A 52 6.60 13.10 -21.80
CA GLU A 52 7.71 12.28 -22.32
C GLU A 52 8.76 11.84 -21.27
N GLU A 53 9.22 10.60 -21.44
CA GLU A 53 10.08 9.72 -20.60
C GLU A 53 9.34 8.89 -19.53
N THR A 54 9.56 7.57 -19.38
CA THR A 54 10.38 6.59 -20.11
C THR A 54 9.78 5.23 -19.75
N ALA A 55 9.59 4.39 -20.77
CA ALA A 55 9.14 3.02 -20.60
C ALA A 55 10.19 2.20 -19.85
N GLU A 56 9.84 1.72 -18.66
CA GLU A 56 10.44 0.51 -18.10
C GLU A 56 9.50 -0.65 -18.44
N GLU A 57 9.98 -1.46 -19.37
CA GLU A 57 9.42 -2.72 -19.81
C GLU A 57 9.49 -3.70 -18.63
N SER A 58 8.49 -3.68 -17.76
CA SER A 58 8.24 -4.81 -16.86
C SER A 58 7.49 -5.87 -17.66
N ASP A 59 8.28 -6.87 -18.06
CA ASP A 59 7.90 -8.17 -18.58
C ASP A 59 6.92 -8.85 -17.59
N VAL A 60 5.64 -8.46 -17.62
CA VAL A 60 4.56 -9.31 -17.12
C VAL A 60 4.30 -10.34 -18.20
N ALA A 61 5.03 -11.44 -18.09
CA ALA A 61 4.73 -12.68 -18.78
C ALA A 61 3.27 -13.04 -18.50
N ALA A 62 2.37 -12.63 -19.42
CA ALA A 62 1.00 -13.09 -19.52
C ALA A 62 1.01 -14.57 -19.95
N GLY A 63 1.48 -15.42 -19.04
CA GLY A 63 1.29 -16.86 -19.08
C GLY A 63 -0.03 -17.15 -18.41
N ASN A 64 -1.10 -17.10 -19.19
CA ASN A 64 -2.45 -17.48 -18.77
C ASN A 64 -2.46 -18.98 -18.43
N ASP A 65 -2.01 -19.34 -17.23
CA ASP A 65 -2.11 -20.67 -16.64
C ASP A 65 -3.62 -20.90 -16.41
N ALA A 66 -4.31 -21.42 -17.44
CA ALA A 66 -5.77 -21.52 -17.53
C ALA A 66 -6.42 -22.47 -16.50
N GLY A 67 -5.71 -22.76 -15.41
CA GLY A 67 -6.16 -23.55 -14.28
C GLY A 67 -5.51 -23.13 -12.96
N LYS A 68 -5.07 -21.87 -12.80
CA LYS A 68 -4.65 -21.30 -11.51
C LYS A 68 -5.12 -19.86 -11.38
N HIS A 69 -5.36 -19.44 -10.14
CA HIS A 69 -5.51 -18.04 -9.78
C HIS A 69 -4.26 -17.55 -9.06
N THR A 70 -3.83 -16.34 -9.34
CA THR A 70 -2.65 -15.71 -8.74
C THR A 70 -3.08 -14.50 -7.94
N ILE A 71 -2.77 -14.46 -6.64
CA ILE A 71 -2.94 -13.26 -5.83
C ILE A 71 -1.56 -12.66 -5.58
N VAL A 72 -1.38 -11.38 -5.90
CA VAL A 72 -0.17 -10.62 -5.59
C VAL A 72 -0.50 -9.61 -4.50
N PHE A 73 0.15 -9.75 -3.36
CA PHE A 73 0.10 -8.79 -2.26
C PHE A 73 1.34 -7.90 -2.33
N GLU A 74 1.16 -6.59 -2.34
CA GLU A 74 2.29 -5.66 -2.23
C GLU A 74 2.05 -4.65 -1.11
N VAL A 75 3.14 -4.28 -0.45
CA VAL A 75 3.14 -3.23 0.57
C VAL A 75 4.32 -2.32 0.30
N THR A 76 4.07 -1.03 0.14
CA THR A 76 5.07 -0.02 -0.17
C THR A 76 4.95 1.17 0.78
N SER A 77 6.03 1.94 0.88
CA SER A 77 6.05 3.22 1.57
C SER A 77 7.18 4.06 1.02
N ASP A 78 7.01 5.38 1.05
CA ASP A 78 8.05 6.35 0.74
C ASP A 78 8.91 6.70 1.97
N THR A 79 8.37 6.58 3.19
CA THR A 79 9.06 7.01 4.42
C THR A 79 9.29 5.91 5.45
N ALA A 80 8.53 4.81 5.42
CA ALA A 80 8.71 3.65 6.28
C ALA A 80 9.68 2.64 5.66
N THR A 81 10.50 2.02 6.48
CA THR A 81 11.46 0.97 6.06
C THR A 81 11.01 -0.42 6.47
N THR A 82 10.17 -0.53 7.50
CA THR A 82 9.63 -1.82 7.95
C THR A 82 8.14 -1.77 8.31
N ALA A 83 7.47 -2.92 8.22
CA ALA A 83 6.05 -3.06 8.56
C ALA A 83 5.72 -4.43 9.18
N ASP A 84 4.68 -4.46 9.99
CA ASP A 84 3.95 -5.70 10.29
C ASP A 84 2.88 -5.91 9.22
N ILE A 85 2.84 -7.12 8.65
CA ILE A 85 1.96 -7.45 7.54
C ILE A 85 1.15 -8.69 7.90
N THR A 86 -0.18 -8.58 7.80
CA THR A 86 -1.09 -9.72 7.93
C THR A 86 -1.76 -9.96 6.58
N LEU A 87 -1.53 -11.13 6.01
CA LEU A 87 -2.13 -11.60 4.77
C LEU A 87 -3.24 -12.60 5.10
N THR A 88 -4.42 -12.43 4.50
CA THR A 88 -5.49 -13.42 4.54
C THR A 88 -5.85 -13.77 3.11
N SER A 89 -5.86 -15.06 2.76
CA SER A 89 -6.14 -15.55 1.41
C SER A 89 -6.57 -17.01 1.42
N LEU A 90 -6.82 -17.59 0.25
CA LEU A 90 -6.99 -19.03 0.10
C LEU A 90 -5.62 -19.70 -0.10
N ASP A 91 -5.41 -20.85 0.55
CA ASP A 91 -4.28 -21.73 0.25
C ASP A 91 -4.50 -22.53 -1.04
N ALA A 92 -3.50 -23.30 -1.48
CA ALA A 92 -3.58 -24.15 -2.67
C ALA A 92 -4.70 -25.21 -2.61
N ASN A 93 -5.24 -25.49 -1.42
CA ASN A 93 -6.30 -26.46 -1.19
C ASN A 93 -7.68 -25.79 -1.08
N GLY A 94 -7.74 -24.45 -1.17
CA GLY A 94 -8.97 -23.67 -1.05
C GLY A 94 -9.44 -23.41 0.38
N ASN A 95 -8.56 -23.56 1.38
CA ASN A 95 -8.89 -23.17 2.75
C ASN A 95 -8.45 -21.73 3.00
N ILE A 96 -9.21 -21.02 3.85
CA ILE A 96 -8.78 -19.71 4.34
C ILE A 96 -7.53 -19.90 5.19
N SER A 97 -6.47 -19.20 4.79
CA SER A 97 -5.20 -19.14 5.49
C SER A 97 -4.92 -17.69 5.88
N GLN A 98 -4.32 -17.53 7.05
CA GLN A 98 -3.82 -16.25 7.53
C GLN A 98 -2.35 -16.38 7.90
N GLU A 99 -1.55 -15.42 7.45
CA GLU A 99 -0.13 -15.34 7.72
C GLU A 99 0.19 -13.98 8.33
N GLN A 100 0.96 -13.99 9.41
CA GLN A 100 1.44 -12.80 10.08
C GLN A 100 2.96 -12.73 9.93
N LEU A 101 3.42 -11.61 9.40
CA LEU A 101 4.82 -11.29 9.19
C LEU A 101 5.14 -10.06 10.03
N SER A 102 6.26 -10.07 10.72
CA SER A 102 6.66 -8.99 11.62
C SER A 102 7.99 -8.40 11.21
N ASP A 103 8.09 -7.08 11.30
CA ASP A 103 9.30 -6.32 10.94
C ASP A 103 9.80 -6.61 9.50
N GLU A 104 8.89 -6.82 8.55
CA GLU A 104 9.24 -7.04 7.14
C GLU A 104 9.76 -5.77 6.50
N ALA A 105 10.77 -5.91 5.64
CA ALA A 105 11.34 -4.78 4.92
C ALA A 105 10.39 -4.29 3.81
N LEU A 106 10.30 -2.97 3.64
CA LEU A 106 9.57 -2.33 2.55
C LEU A 106 10.52 -1.92 1.40
N PRO A 107 10.11 -2.06 0.13
CA PRO A 107 8.83 -2.61 -0.33
C PRO A 107 8.77 -4.15 -0.19
N PHE A 108 7.60 -4.66 0.17
CA PHE A 108 7.29 -6.07 0.31
C PHE A 108 6.38 -6.53 -0.84
N SER A 109 6.61 -7.74 -1.36
CA SER A 109 5.72 -8.39 -2.33
C SER A 109 5.64 -9.90 -2.06
N LYS A 110 4.43 -10.45 -2.16
CA LYS A 110 4.18 -11.89 -2.00
C LYS A 110 3.10 -12.38 -2.95
N THR A 111 3.42 -13.44 -3.68
CA THR A 111 2.50 -14.11 -4.59
C THR A 111 1.96 -15.40 -3.98
N VAL A 112 0.65 -15.61 -4.08
CA VAL A 112 -0.05 -16.84 -3.69
C VAL A 112 -0.71 -17.42 -4.93
N GLU A 113 -0.36 -18.66 -5.26
CA GLU A 113 -1.02 -19.42 -6.33
C GLU A 113 -2.10 -20.33 -5.74
N ILE A 114 -3.28 -20.30 -6.35
CA ILE A 114 -4.43 -21.13 -6.00
C ILE A 114 -4.74 -22.02 -7.20
N ASP A 115 -4.99 -23.30 -6.96
CA ASP A 115 -5.41 -24.23 -8.02
C ASP A 115 -6.78 -23.81 -8.57
N GLY A 116 -6.92 -23.70 -9.89
CA GLY A 116 -8.16 -23.34 -10.57
C GLY A 116 -9.26 -24.40 -10.50
N ALA A 117 -8.97 -25.58 -9.95
CA ALA A 117 -9.99 -26.54 -9.53
C ALA A 117 -10.73 -26.09 -8.25
N VAL A 118 -10.16 -25.16 -7.48
CA VAL A 118 -10.76 -24.57 -6.28
C VAL A 118 -11.70 -23.44 -6.69
N VAL A 119 -12.87 -23.37 -6.04
CA VAL A 119 -13.76 -22.20 -6.19
C VAL A 119 -13.07 -21.00 -5.56
N PHE A 120 -12.56 -20.12 -6.42
CA PHE A 120 -11.91 -18.89 -6.02
C PHE A 120 -12.93 -17.77 -5.77
N ASP A 121 -12.85 -17.12 -4.61
CA ASP A 121 -13.57 -15.89 -4.31
C ASP A 121 -12.56 -14.84 -3.84
N ALA A 122 -12.36 -13.84 -4.70
CA ALA A 122 -11.47 -12.70 -4.50
C ALA A 122 -11.71 -11.99 -3.16
N SER A 123 -12.95 -11.97 -2.66
CA SER A 123 -13.33 -11.29 -1.42
C SER A 123 -12.62 -11.85 -0.18
N ASN A 124 -12.06 -13.07 -0.29
CA ASN A 124 -11.28 -13.71 0.78
C ASN A 124 -9.82 -13.25 0.83
N ALA A 125 -9.36 -12.48 -0.16
CA ALA A 125 -8.02 -11.89 -0.18
C ALA A 125 -8.01 -10.52 0.50
N ASN A 126 -7.21 -10.38 1.55
CA ASN A 126 -7.05 -9.16 2.34
C ASN A 126 -5.60 -9.00 2.81
N VAL A 127 -5.11 -7.76 2.80
CA VAL A 127 -3.83 -7.36 3.38
C VAL A 127 -4.07 -6.23 4.37
N LEU A 128 -3.55 -6.42 5.57
CA LEU A 128 -3.39 -5.39 6.58
C LEU A 128 -1.89 -5.13 6.73
N ALA A 129 -1.47 -3.89 6.56
CA ALA A 129 -0.10 -3.47 6.77
C ALA A 129 -0.04 -2.32 7.77
N GLN A 130 0.87 -2.41 8.73
CA GLN A 130 1.15 -1.35 9.69
C GLN A 130 2.63 -0.99 9.64
N ALA A 131 2.93 0.26 9.33
CA ALA A 131 4.29 0.77 9.35
C ALA A 131 4.84 0.77 10.80
N LYS A 132 6.09 0.34 10.96
CA LYS A 132 6.81 0.41 12.26
C LYS A 132 7.50 1.75 12.46
N ASP A 133 7.84 2.40 11.36
CA ASP A 133 8.46 3.70 11.26
C ASP A 133 7.80 4.51 10.14
N GLY A 134 8.33 5.70 9.82
CA GLY A 134 7.77 6.54 8.77
C GLY A 134 6.38 7.10 9.10
N THR A 135 5.72 7.61 8.06
CA THR A 135 4.46 8.36 8.15
C THR A 135 3.44 8.00 7.08
N ASP A 136 3.76 7.06 6.21
CA ASP A 136 2.89 6.59 5.12
C ASP A 136 3.03 5.09 4.96
N ILE A 137 1.99 4.45 4.42
CA ILE A 137 2.05 3.08 3.95
C ILE A 137 0.96 2.86 2.91
N THR A 138 1.26 2.09 1.87
CA THR A 138 0.30 1.69 0.86
C THR A 138 0.30 0.17 0.78
N ALA A 139 -0.89 -0.43 0.75
CA ALA A 139 -1.07 -1.85 0.54
C ALA A 139 -1.93 -2.07 -0.71
N SER A 140 -1.55 -3.02 -1.55
CA SER A 140 -2.27 -3.38 -2.77
C SER A 140 -2.45 -4.89 -2.89
N ILE A 141 -3.54 -5.27 -3.55
CA ILE A 141 -3.81 -6.65 -3.94
C ILE A 141 -4.17 -6.66 -5.43
N ALA A 142 -3.42 -7.42 -6.22
CA ALA A 142 -3.81 -7.77 -7.59
C ALA A 142 -4.23 -9.25 -7.63
N ILE A 143 -5.21 -9.56 -8.47
CA ILE A 143 -5.66 -10.93 -8.71
C ILE A 143 -5.61 -11.17 -10.21
N ASP A 144 -4.90 -12.23 -10.60
CA ASP A 144 -4.63 -12.58 -11.99
C ASP A 144 -4.09 -11.36 -12.75
N ASP A 145 -4.64 -11.03 -13.90
CA ASP A 145 -4.28 -9.86 -14.71
C ASP A 145 -5.18 -8.64 -14.46
N ASN A 146 -5.92 -8.60 -13.34
CA ASN A 146 -6.81 -7.47 -13.02
C ASN A 146 -6.05 -6.30 -12.37
N GLU A 147 -6.63 -5.10 -12.49
CA GLU A 147 -6.09 -3.90 -11.84
C GLU A 147 -6.01 -4.08 -10.32
N PRO A 148 -4.89 -3.67 -9.68
CA PRO A 148 -4.73 -3.80 -8.24
C PRO A 148 -5.72 -2.93 -7.47
N VAL A 149 -6.31 -3.48 -6.42
CA VAL A 149 -7.04 -2.71 -5.42
C VAL A 149 -6.05 -2.23 -4.38
N SER A 150 -5.90 -0.92 -4.22
CA SER A 150 -4.94 -0.31 -3.30
C SER A 150 -5.60 0.56 -2.24
N SER A 151 -4.97 0.64 -1.08
CA SER A 151 -5.35 1.49 0.03
C SER A 151 -4.12 2.07 0.69
N SER A 152 -4.19 3.33 1.14
CA SER A 152 -3.07 4.05 1.75
C SER A 152 -3.45 4.58 3.13
N GLY A 153 -2.52 4.48 4.07
CA GLY A 153 -2.56 5.09 5.39
C GLY A 153 -1.53 6.21 5.51
N SER A 154 -1.76 7.15 6.43
CA SER A 154 -0.78 8.17 6.80
C SER A 154 -0.82 8.46 8.30
N GLY A 155 0.25 9.06 8.81
CA GLY A 155 0.48 9.32 10.23
C GLY A 155 1.53 8.41 10.84
N GLU A 156 1.90 8.68 12.10
CA GLU A 156 2.81 7.80 12.84
C GLU A 156 2.16 6.41 13.00
N PHE A 157 2.90 5.35 12.69
CA PHE A 157 2.38 3.98 12.62
C PHE A 157 1.21 3.84 11.62
N ALA A 158 1.36 4.49 10.46
CA ALA A 158 0.39 4.44 9.36
C ALA A 158 -0.09 2.99 9.12
N THR A 159 -1.39 2.82 8.95
CA THR A 159 -2.01 1.53 8.70
C THR A 159 -2.81 1.58 7.40
N ALA A 160 -2.63 0.60 6.54
CA ALA A 160 -3.40 0.41 5.31
C ALA A 160 -4.07 -0.96 5.31
N ILE A 161 -5.30 -0.99 4.80
CA ILE A 161 -6.05 -2.23 4.59
C ILE A 161 -6.56 -2.21 3.17
N SER A 162 -6.19 -3.22 2.38
CA SER A 162 -6.76 -3.45 1.07
C SER A 162 -7.44 -4.81 1.04
N GLN A 163 -8.63 -4.85 0.46
CA GLN A 163 -9.39 -6.06 0.23
C GLN A 163 -9.68 -6.15 -1.25
N ALA A 164 -9.43 -7.31 -1.85
CA ALA A 164 -9.77 -7.49 -3.25
C ALA A 164 -11.29 -7.54 -3.44
N THR A 165 -11.74 -7.04 -4.58
CA THR A 165 -13.14 -7.04 -4.99
C THR A 165 -13.32 -7.92 -6.21
N ASN A 166 -14.45 -8.59 -6.30
CA ASN A 166 -14.88 -9.38 -7.46
C ASN A 166 -15.32 -8.48 -8.63
#